data_AF-A0A0F6W401-F1
#
_entry.id   AF-A0A0F6W401-F1
#
_cell.length_a   1.000
_cell.length_b   1.000
_cell.length_c   1.000
_cell.angle_alpha   90.00
_cell.angle_beta   90.00
_cell.angle_gamma   90.00
#
_symmetry.space_group_name_H-M   'P 1'
#
loop_
_entity.id
_entity.type
_entity.pdbx_description
1 polymer ?
#
loop_
_entity_poly.entity_id
_entity_poly.type
_entity_poly.pdbx_seq_one_letter_code
_entity_poly.pdbx_strand_id
1 'polypeptide(L)'
;MQRCVSLSTFAQSALRRYATLFAPTPDVAARLESLAATLAEATDALTTRQAAYHAAVLALIAPRVEVKLIDLHADTVVRSVKRIAEEAGAAGAVFPAGIQPIVKPVGATEVAALRTLEGRIASATAWRDREAQRARIEAVRADYDRALLNRRDALAASSDARALRDDAKESFLDTYAAVAGAVRELFPRDRQRQDVFFDEVTAPRSEADDDEPDAPAA
;
A
#
# COMPACT_ATOMS: atom_id res chain seq x y z
N MET A 1 -3.06 15.56 5.66
CA MET A 1 -2.39 15.16 6.94
C MET A 1 -1.60 16.29 7.59
N GLN A 2 -0.72 16.97 6.85
CA GLN A 2 0.16 18.02 7.39
C GLN A 2 -0.59 19.05 8.25
N ARG A 3 -1.82 19.42 7.85
CA ARG A 3 -2.72 20.27 8.64
C ARG A 3 -3.03 19.74 10.04
N CYS A 4 -3.38 18.46 10.19
CA CYS A 4 -3.69 17.85 11.49
C CYS A 4 -2.48 17.89 12.42
N VAL A 5 -1.29 17.59 11.88
CA VAL A 5 -0.03 17.66 12.61
C VAL A 5 0.25 19.09 13.04
N SER A 6 0.18 20.07 12.13
CA SER A 6 0.39 21.48 12.44
C SER A 6 -0.57 22.01 13.52
N LEU A 7 -1.87 21.71 13.40
CA LEU A 7 -2.89 22.09 14.39
C LEU A 7 -2.61 21.49 15.77
N SER A 8 -2.23 20.22 15.81
CA SER A 8 -1.88 19.54 17.06
C SER A 8 -0.62 20.10 17.68
N THR A 9 0.44 20.26 16.90
CA THR A 9 1.71 20.84 17.39
C THR A 9 1.50 22.25 17.92
N PHE A 10 0.71 23.08 17.22
CA PHE A 10 0.33 24.39 17.72
C PHE A 10 -0.36 24.29 19.09
N ALA A 11 -1.41 23.48 19.20
CA ALA A 11 -2.18 23.34 20.44
C ALA A 11 -1.31 22.83 21.60
N GLN A 12 -0.44 21.84 21.35
CA GLN A 12 0.55 21.36 22.31
C GLN A 12 1.48 22.48 22.78
N SER A 13 2.03 23.26 21.85
CA SER A 13 2.89 24.39 22.19
C SER A 13 2.15 25.47 22.97
N ALA A 14 0.91 25.79 22.58
CA ALA A 14 0.08 26.78 23.27
C ALA A 14 -0.22 26.36 24.72
N LEU A 15 -0.61 25.10 24.94
CA LEU A 15 -0.87 24.53 26.27
C LEU A 15 0.34 24.68 27.21
N ARG A 16 1.52 24.27 26.73
CA ARG A 16 2.78 24.34 27.52
C ARG A 16 3.24 25.78 27.73
N ARG A 17 3.15 26.61 26.69
CA ARG A 17 3.59 28.00 26.75
C ARG A 17 2.69 28.83 27.66
N TYR A 18 1.39 28.57 27.65
CA TYR A 18 0.44 29.21 28.56
C TYR A 18 0.81 28.93 30.03
N ALA A 19 1.07 27.66 30.38
CA ALA A 19 1.47 27.29 31.74
C ALA A 19 2.75 28.03 32.19
N THR A 20 3.69 28.27 31.27
CA THR A 20 4.92 29.01 31.53
C THR A 20 4.69 30.51 31.71
N LEU A 21 3.87 31.13 30.85
CA LEU A 21 3.70 32.58 30.79
C LEU A 21 2.77 33.13 31.88
N PHE A 22 1.69 32.40 32.17
CA PHE A 22 0.64 32.87 33.06
C PHE A 22 0.72 32.27 34.47
N ALA A 23 1.67 31.35 34.70
CA ALA A 23 1.91 30.70 36.00
C ALA A 23 0.62 30.34 36.74
N PRO A 24 -0.27 29.52 36.14
CA PRO A 24 -1.52 29.14 36.77
C PRO A 24 -1.25 28.26 38.02
N THR A 25 -2.30 27.89 38.74
CA THR A 25 -2.13 26.96 39.87
C THR A 25 -1.46 25.66 39.42
N PRO A 26 -0.72 24.98 40.31
CA PRO A 26 -0.01 23.74 39.97
C PRO A 26 -0.91 22.68 39.32
N ASP A 27 -2.15 22.55 39.80
CA ASP A 27 -3.13 21.59 39.26
C ASP A 27 -3.52 21.91 37.81
N VAL A 28 -3.73 23.19 37.50
CA VAL A 28 -4.05 23.63 36.13
C VAL A 28 -2.83 23.46 35.23
N ALA A 29 -1.63 23.81 35.70
CA ALA A 29 -0.40 23.59 34.94
C ALA A 29 -0.19 22.11 34.61
N ALA A 30 -0.35 21.21 35.59
CA ALA A 30 -0.24 19.77 35.40
C ALA A 30 -1.30 19.24 34.43
N ARG A 31 -2.54 19.74 34.51
CA ARG A 31 -3.59 19.35 33.58
C ARG A 31 -3.30 19.78 32.14
N LEU A 32 -2.80 21.01 31.93
CA LEU A 32 -2.42 21.48 30.59
C LEU A 32 -1.27 20.66 30.00
N GLU A 33 -0.27 20.29 30.79
CA GLU A 33 0.81 19.40 30.33
C GLU A 33 0.27 18.01 29.96
N SER A 34 -0.61 17.44 30.78
CA SER A 34 -1.25 16.15 30.47
C SER A 34 -2.03 16.20 29.16
N LEU A 35 -2.79 17.26 28.89
CA LEU A 35 -3.50 17.43 27.63
C LEU A 35 -2.54 17.56 26.43
N ALA A 36 -1.43 18.28 26.61
CA ALA A 36 -0.40 18.41 25.58
C ALA A 36 0.30 17.08 25.29
N ALA A 37 0.56 16.26 26.31
CA ALA A 37 1.11 14.92 26.16
C ALA A 37 0.15 13.99 25.40
N THR A 38 -1.15 13.99 25.75
CA THR A 38 -2.17 13.21 25.04
C THR A 38 -2.27 13.59 23.55
N LEU A 39 -2.23 14.89 23.22
CA LEU A 39 -2.18 15.33 21.82
C LEU A 39 -0.89 14.87 21.12
N ALA A 40 0.25 14.91 21.80
CA ALA A 40 1.52 14.46 21.24
C ALA A 40 1.46 12.97 20.86
N GLU A 41 0.99 12.12 21.78
CA GLU A 41 0.82 10.68 21.55
C GLU A 41 -0.10 10.39 20.35
N ALA A 42 -1.25 11.07 20.27
CA ALA A 42 -2.17 10.91 19.14
C ALA A 42 -1.55 11.38 17.81
N THR A 43 -0.72 12.42 17.84
CA THR A 43 -0.01 12.94 16.66
C THR A 43 1.06 11.96 16.19
N ASP A 44 1.83 11.40 17.12
CA ASP A 44 2.85 10.40 16.84
C ASP A 44 2.24 9.11 16.27
N ALA A 45 1.09 8.68 16.82
CA ALA A 45 0.35 7.54 16.29
C ALA A 45 -0.11 7.80 14.84
N LEU A 46 -0.75 8.95 14.57
CA LEU A 46 -1.22 9.30 13.22
C LEU A 46 -0.06 9.39 12.21
N THR A 47 1.03 10.06 12.57
CA THR A 47 2.20 10.23 11.69
C THR A 47 2.90 8.90 11.42
N THR A 48 3.02 8.03 12.43
CA THR A 48 3.56 6.68 12.27
C THR A 48 2.72 5.84 11.31
N ARG A 49 1.38 5.88 11.44
CA ARG A 49 0.49 5.14 10.53
C ARG A 49 0.53 5.67 9.11
N GLN A 50 0.69 6.98 8.92
CA GLN A 50 0.92 7.54 7.59
C GLN A 50 2.21 7.05 6.96
N ALA A 51 3.31 7.09 7.70
CA ALA A 51 4.59 6.66 7.21
C ALA A 51 4.53 5.17 6.80
N ALA A 52 3.88 4.34 7.61
CA ALA A 52 3.62 2.94 7.29
C ALA A 52 2.78 2.77 6.02
N TYR A 53 1.70 3.56 5.84
CA TYR A 53 0.90 3.54 4.62
C TYR A 53 1.72 3.94 3.38
N HIS A 54 2.50 5.02 3.46
CA HIS A 54 3.39 5.44 2.37
C HIS A 54 4.42 4.36 2.02
N ALA A 55 5.04 3.75 3.03
CA ALA A 55 5.99 2.67 2.84
C ALA A 55 5.33 1.46 2.17
N ALA A 56 4.11 1.10 2.56
CA ALA A 56 3.36 0.00 1.95
C ALA A 56 2.99 0.29 0.48
N VAL A 57 2.63 1.52 0.14
CA VAL A 57 2.38 1.93 -1.25
C VAL A 57 3.65 1.83 -2.09
N LEU A 58 4.80 2.29 -1.58
CA LEU A 58 6.08 2.16 -2.29
C LEU A 58 6.51 0.70 -2.44
N ALA A 59 6.21 -0.15 -1.45
CA ALA A 59 6.50 -1.58 -1.49
C ALA A 59 5.76 -2.32 -2.62
N LEU A 60 4.70 -1.75 -3.21
CA LEU A 60 4.03 -2.30 -4.39
C LEU A 60 4.88 -2.27 -5.66
N ILE A 61 5.90 -1.41 -5.72
CA ILE A 61 6.69 -1.21 -6.94
C ILE A 61 7.44 -2.50 -7.31
N ALA A 62 8.13 -3.10 -6.34
CA ALA A 62 8.95 -4.28 -6.61
C ALA A 62 8.13 -5.49 -7.11
N PRO A 63 7.00 -5.89 -6.48
CA PRO A 63 6.15 -6.97 -7.00
C PRO A 63 5.54 -6.66 -8.37
N ARG A 64 5.21 -5.39 -8.68
CA ARG A 64 4.73 -5.01 -10.02
C ARG A 64 5.81 -5.19 -11.08
N VAL A 65 7.05 -4.84 -10.76
CA VAL A 65 8.20 -5.05 -11.65
C VAL A 65 8.49 -6.54 -11.80
N GLU A 66 8.46 -7.30 -10.70
CA GLU A 66 8.68 -8.74 -10.70
C GLU A 66 7.72 -9.46 -11.66
N VAL A 67 6.41 -9.18 -11.57
CA VAL A 67 5.40 -9.74 -12.49
C VAL A 67 5.73 -9.41 -13.95
N LYS A 68 6.09 -8.15 -14.26
CA LYS A 68 6.45 -7.76 -15.64
C LYS A 68 7.69 -8.46 -16.18
N LEU A 69 8.70 -8.68 -15.33
CA LEU A 69 9.93 -9.35 -15.74
C LEU A 69 9.70 -10.85 -15.94
N ILE A 70 8.87 -11.48 -15.10
CA ILE A 70 8.55 -12.89 -15.23
C ILE A 70 7.65 -13.15 -16.43
N ASP A 71 6.70 -12.27 -16.73
CA ASP A 71 5.90 -12.27 -17.97
C ASP A 71 6.81 -12.31 -19.21
N LEU A 72 7.75 -11.36 -19.31
CA LEU A 72 8.75 -11.34 -20.39
C LEU A 72 9.62 -12.62 -20.43
N HIS A 73 9.98 -13.15 -19.26
CA HIS A 73 10.78 -14.37 -19.16
C HIS A 73 9.98 -15.61 -19.61
N ALA A 74 8.72 -15.74 -19.19
CA ALA A 74 7.80 -16.80 -19.59
C ALA A 74 7.65 -16.82 -21.11
N ASP A 75 7.44 -15.65 -21.72
CA ASP A 75 7.41 -15.45 -23.16
C ASP A 75 8.65 -16.00 -23.86
N THR A 76 9.82 -15.65 -23.33
CA THR A 76 11.11 -16.08 -23.87
C THR A 76 11.29 -17.60 -23.76
N VAL A 77 10.91 -18.18 -22.63
CA VAL A 77 10.96 -19.64 -22.39
C VAL A 77 10.00 -20.36 -23.33
N VAL A 78 8.74 -19.91 -23.45
CA VAL A 78 7.73 -20.51 -24.34
C VAL A 78 8.22 -20.50 -25.80
N ARG A 79 8.76 -19.37 -26.28
CA ARG A 79 9.33 -19.26 -27.63
C ARG A 79 10.53 -20.20 -27.81
N SER A 80 11.41 -20.30 -26.82
CA SER A 80 12.56 -21.21 -26.82
C SER A 80 12.12 -22.68 -26.90
N VAL A 81 11.15 -23.08 -26.08
CA VAL A 81 10.59 -24.45 -26.04
C VAL A 81 9.90 -24.77 -27.37
N LYS A 82 9.16 -23.82 -27.96
CA LYS A 82 8.55 -23.99 -29.28
C LYS A 82 9.58 -24.28 -30.36
N ARG A 83 10.68 -23.52 -30.42
CA ARG A 83 11.77 -23.75 -31.39
C ARG A 83 12.35 -25.16 -31.26
N ILE A 84 12.63 -25.61 -30.03
CA ILE A 84 13.16 -26.97 -29.78
C ILE A 84 12.13 -28.04 -30.19
N ALA A 85 10.84 -27.79 -29.96
CA ALA A 85 9.79 -28.69 -30.40
C ALA A 85 9.66 -28.75 -31.93
N GLU A 86 9.91 -27.64 -32.64
CA GLU A 86 9.93 -27.58 -34.11
C GLU A 86 11.09 -28.41 -34.66
N GLU A 87 12.29 -28.24 -34.12
CA GLU A 87 13.49 -29.02 -34.48
C GLU A 87 13.29 -30.52 -34.26
N ALA A 88 12.51 -30.89 -33.23
CA ALA A 88 12.18 -32.28 -32.91
C ALA A 88 10.94 -32.82 -33.64
N GLY A 89 10.27 -32.03 -34.50
CA GLY A 89 9.03 -32.43 -35.17
C GLY A 89 7.82 -32.62 -34.24
N ALA A 90 7.89 -32.12 -33.00
CA ALA A 90 6.87 -32.25 -31.97
C ALA A 90 5.93 -31.03 -31.87
N ALA A 91 6.25 -29.93 -32.55
CA ALA A 91 5.53 -28.66 -32.43
C ALA A 91 4.03 -28.74 -32.73
N GLY A 92 3.60 -29.58 -33.69
CA GLY A 92 2.18 -29.75 -34.01
C GLY A 92 1.36 -30.35 -32.87
N ALA A 93 1.97 -31.24 -32.07
CA ALA A 93 1.32 -31.86 -30.92
C ALA A 93 1.31 -30.92 -29.70
N VAL A 94 2.41 -30.19 -29.48
CA VAL A 94 2.59 -29.35 -28.28
C VAL A 94 1.98 -27.95 -28.46
N PHE A 95 2.08 -27.37 -29.64
CA PHE A 95 1.61 -26.02 -30.00
C PHE A 95 0.62 -26.04 -31.19
N PRO A 96 -0.51 -26.75 -31.09
CA PRO A 96 -1.44 -26.93 -32.21
C PRO A 96 -2.03 -25.61 -32.75
N ALA A 97 -2.16 -24.60 -31.87
CA ALA A 97 -2.63 -23.25 -32.21
C ALA A 97 -1.51 -22.20 -32.18
N GLY A 98 -0.25 -22.64 -32.27
CA GLY A 98 0.92 -21.79 -32.04
C GLY A 98 1.07 -21.36 -30.58
N ILE A 99 1.79 -20.25 -30.35
CA ILE A 99 2.12 -19.75 -29.01
C ILE A 99 1.19 -18.64 -28.51
N GLN A 100 0.45 -17.98 -29.39
CA GLN A 100 -0.39 -16.82 -29.06
C GLN A 100 -1.41 -17.06 -27.92
N PRO A 101 -2.08 -18.23 -27.83
CA PRO A 101 -2.96 -18.54 -26.71
C PRO A 101 -2.25 -18.67 -25.35
N ILE A 102 -0.92 -18.68 -25.35
CA ILE A 102 -0.08 -18.87 -24.16
C ILE A 102 0.57 -17.54 -23.77
N VAL A 103 1.10 -16.78 -24.73
CA VAL A 103 1.88 -15.54 -24.50
C VAL A 103 1.03 -14.25 -24.46
N LYS A 104 -0.20 -14.29 -24.98
CA LYS A 104 -1.09 -13.12 -25.00
C LYS A 104 -1.85 -12.90 -23.68
N PRO A 105 -2.35 -13.95 -23.00
CA PRO A 105 -2.96 -13.77 -21.69
C PRO A 105 -1.96 -13.21 -20.69
N VAL A 106 -2.44 -12.58 -19.63
CA VAL A 106 -1.61 -12.03 -18.55
C VAL A 106 -2.05 -12.59 -17.19
N GLY A 107 -1.12 -12.64 -16.24
CA GLY A 107 -1.40 -13.01 -14.85
C GLY A 107 -1.97 -14.42 -14.71
N ALA A 108 -3.06 -14.57 -13.96
CA ALA A 108 -3.62 -15.89 -13.63
C ALA A 108 -4.06 -16.70 -14.87
N THR A 109 -4.48 -16.01 -15.94
CA THR A 109 -4.88 -16.67 -17.19
C THR A 109 -3.66 -17.25 -17.92
N GLU A 110 -2.52 -16.57 -17.86
CA GLU A 110 -1.27 -17.04 -18.44
C GLU A 110 -0.72 -18.26 -17.69
N VAL A 111 -0.73 -18.22 -16.36
CA VAL A 111 -0.39 -19.37 -15.51
C VAL A 111 -1.21 -20.61 -15.89
N ALA A 112 -2.52 -20.45 -16.11
CA ALA A 112 -3.37 -21.55 -16.54
C ALA A 112 -3.00 -22.08 -17.94
N ALA A 113 -2.61 -21.19 -18.85
CA ALA A 113 -2.13 -21.56 -20.18
C ALA A 113 -0.78 -22.29 -20.13
N LEU A 114 0.16 -21.87 -19.27
CA LEU A 114 1.43 -22.55 -19.01
C LEU A 114 1.20 -23.96 -18.44
N ARG A 115 0.28 -24.11 -17.47
CA ARG A 115 -0.10 -25.43 -16.93
C ARG A 115 -0.69 -26.35 -18.02
N THR A 116 -1.49 -25.79 -18.92
CA THR A 116 -2.02 -26.53 -20.07
C THR A 116 -0.91 -26.91 -21.06
N LEU A 117 0.10 -26.05 -21.24
CA LEU A 117 1.28 -26.37 -22.04
C LEU A 117 2.09 -27.53 -21.40
N GLU A 118 2.30 -27.54 -20.09
CA GLU A 118 2.96 -28.64 -19.38
C GLU A 118 2.30 -29.99 -19.67
N GLY A 119 0.95 -30.06 -19.62
CA GLY A 119 0.19 -31.27 -19.92
C GLY A 119 0.33 -31.72 -21.38
N ARG A 120 0.41 -30.78 -22.33
CA ARG A 120 0.67 -31.08 -23.75
C ARG A 120 2.08 -31.61 -23.97
N ILE A 121 3.09 -31.02 -23.32
CA ILE A 121 4.47 -31.50 -23.39
C ILE A 121 4.58 -32.92 -22.81
N ALA A 122 3.97 -33.17 -21.65
CA ALA A 122 3.95 -34.49 -21.01
C ALA A 122 3.33 -35.57 -21.92
N SER A 123 2.30 -35.19 -22.68
CA SER A 123 1.56 -36.09 -23.59
C SER A 123 2.30 -36.36 -24.91
N ALA A 124 3.34 -35.58 -25.25
CA ALA A 124 4.13 -35.74 -26.46
C ALA A 124 5.19 -36.86 -26.32
N THR A 125 4.74 -38.11 -26.18
CA THR A 125 5.60 -39.26 -25.82
C THR A 125 6.70 -39.58 -26.83
N ALA A 126 6.54 -39.17 -28.10
CA ALA A 126 7.56 -39.30 -29.14
C ALA A 126 8.70 -38.26 -29.02
N TRP A 127 8.49 -37.18 -28.27
CA TRP A 127 9.51 -36.15 -28.07
C TRP A 127 10.47 -36.54 -26.96
N ARG A 128 11.72 -36.86 -27.33
CA ARG A 128 12.77 -37.33 -26.41
C ARG A 128 13.04 -36.38 -25.26
N ASP A 129 13.09 -35.08 -25.52
CA ASP A 129 13.47 -34.06 -24.53
C ASP A 129 12.28 -33.47 -23.76
N ARG A 130 11.09 -34.10 -23.87
CA ARG A 130 9.84 -33.57 -23.30
C ARG A 130 9.94 -33.26 -21.80
N GLU A 131 10.56 -34.12 -21.00
CA GLU A 131 10.61 -33.92 -19.54
C GLU A 131 11.49 -32.73 -19.18
N ALA A 132 12.61 -32.54 -19.89
CA ALA A 132 13.48 -31.39 -19.71
C ALA A 132 12.77 -30.08 -20.10
N GLN A 133 12.02 -30.07 -21.21
CA GLN A 133 11.28 -28.87 -21.62
C GLN A 133 10.06 -28.60 -20.73
N ARG A 134 9.38 -29.64 -20.26
CA ARG A 134 8.29 -29.53 -19.28
C ARG A 134 8.79 -28.90 -17.99
N ALA A 135 9.92 -29.38 -17.46
CA ALA A 135 10.51 -28.83 -16.24
C ALA A 135 10.84 -27.33 -16.37
N ARG A 136 11.25 -26.86 -17.57
CA ARG A 136 11.47 -25.43 -17.83
C ARG A 136 10.17 -24.62 -17.79
N ILE A 137 9.09 -25.14 -18.38
CA ILE A 137 7.77 -24.48 -18.32
C ILE A 137 7.23 -24.48 -16.89
N GLU A 138 7.37 -25.60 -16.18
CA GLU A 138 6.94 -25.72 -14.78
C GLU A 138 7.68 -24.73 -13.88
N ALA A 139 8.99 -24.58 -14.06
CA ALA A 139 9.80 -23.63 -13.30
C ALA A 139 9.30 -22.18 -13.50
N VAL A 140 9.13 -21.74 -14.76
CA VAL A 140 8.67 -20.37 -15.03
C VAL A 140 7.22 -20.14 -14.60
N ARG A 141 6.35 -21.15 -14.70
CA ARG A 141 4.99 -21.07 -14.13
C ARG A 141 5.04 -20.89 -12.62
N ALA A 142 5.87 -21.67 -11.92
CA ALA A 142 6.00 -21.57 -10.46
C ALA A 142 6.54 -20.20 -10.02
N ASP A 143 7.50 -19.64 -10.75
CA ASP A 143 7.98 -18.28 -10.53
C ASP A 143 6.88 -17.23 -10.76
N TYR A 144 6.08 -17.39 -11.81
CA TYR A 144 4.96 -16.49 -12.10
C TYR A 144 3.87 -16.56 -11.02
N ASP A 145 3.46 -17.76 -10.61
CA ASP A 145 2.52 -17.97 -9.50
C ASP A 145 3.01 -17.25 -8.22
N ARG A 146 4.30 -17.38 -7.88
CA ARG A 146 4.90 -16.71 -6.72
C ARG A 146 4.85 -15.19 -6.87
N ALA A 147 5.16 -14.64 -8.03
CA ALA A 147 5.14 -13.19 -8.23
C ALA A 147 3.73 -12.60 -8.17
N LEU A 148 2.73 -13.32 -8.68
CA LEU A 148 1.32 -12.91 -8.54
C LEU A 148 0.87 -12.95 -7.08
N LEU A 149 1.29 -13.97 -6.33
CA LEU A 149 1.06 -14.07 -4.90
C LEU A 149 1.69 -12.89 -4.15
N ASN A 150 2.97 -12.60 -4.39
CA ASN A 150 3.68 -11.46 -3.80
C ASN A 150 2.97 -10.13 -4.09
N ARG A 151 2.52 -9.93 -5.33
CA ARG A 151 1.78 -8.72 -5.72
C ARG A 151 0.45 -8.61 -4.98
N ARG A 152 -0.28 -9.72 -4.85
CA ARG A 152 -1.56 -9.75 -4.11
C ARG A 152 -1.34 -9.44 -2.63
N ASP A 153 -0.34 -10.04 -2.00
CA ASP A 153 -0.07 -9.86 -0.58
C ASP A 153 0.41 -8.42 -0.29
N ALA A 154 1.20 -7.83 -1.20
CA ALA A 154 1.57 -6.41 -1.10
C ALA A 154 0.36 -5.46 -1.28
N LEU A 155 -0.59 -5.79 -2.16
CA LEU A 155 -1.84 -5.03 -2.29
C LEU A 155 -2.69 -5.11 -1.02
N ALA A 156 -2.81 -6.30 -0.41
CA ALA A 156 -3.49 -6.47 0.86
C ALA A 156 -2.82 -5.63 1.97
N ALA A 157 -1.50 -5.71 2.10
CA ALA A 157 -0.74 -4.92 3.08
C ALA A 157 -0.93 -3.40 2.91
N SER A 158 -0.99 -2.91 1.67
CA SER A 158 -1.28 -1.49 1.40
C SER A 158 -2.71 -1.10 1.79
N SER A 159 -3.69 -1.96 1.54
CA SER A 159 -5.07 -1.77 1.98
C SER A 159 -5.19 -1.75 3.50
N ASP A 160 -4.58 -2.70 4.19
CA ASP A 160 -4.58 -2.78 5.65
C ASP A 160 -3.91 -1.54 6.27
N ALA A 161 -2.79 -1.09 5.71
CA ALA A 161 -2.12 0.12 6.16
C ALA A 161 -2.97 1.38 5.94
N ARG A 162 -3.77 1.44 4.86
CA ARG A 162 -4.73 2.53 4.63
C ARG A 162 -5.82 2.53 5.70
N ALA A 163 -6.41 1.37 6.00
CA ALA A 163 -7.42 1.24 7.04
C ALA A 163 -6.88 1.69 8.42
N LEU A 164 -5.70 1.21 8.81
CA LEU A 164 -5.06 1.61 10.07
C LEU A 164 -4.73 3.11 10.15
N ARG A 165 -4.40 3.75 9.02
CA ARG A 165 -4.21 5.20 8.94
C ARG A 165 -5.53 5.93 9.16
N ASP A 166 -6.61 5.45 8.55
CA ASP A 166 -7.93 6.07 8.67
C ASP A 166 -8.49 5.95 10.10
N ASP A 167 -8.36 4.78 10.72
CA ASP A 167 -8.70 4.57 12.13
C ASP A 167 -7.89 5.51 13.05
N ALA A 168 -6.59 5.67 12.79
CA ALA A 168 -5.73 6.57 13.56
C ALA A 168 -6.10 8.05 13.35
N LYS A 169 -6.60 8.42 12.16
CA LYS A 169 -7.08 9.77 11.87
C LYS A 169 -8.37 10.05 12.63
N GLU A 170 -9.32 9.11 12.67
CA GLU A 170 -10.54 9.23 13.46
C GLU A 170 -10.21 9.36 14.96
N SER A 171 -9.37 8.46 15.48
CA SER A 171 -8.90 8.50 16.87
C SER A 171 -8.21 9.83 17.23
N PHE A 172 -7.43 10.38 16.29
CA PHE A 172 -6.81 11.69 16.45
C PHE A 172 -7.85 12.82 16.54
N LEU A 173 -8.87 12.81 15.67
CA LEU A 173 -9.92 13.84 15.67
C LEU A 173 -10.73 13.81 16.97
N ASP A 174 -11.06 12.61 17.45
CA ASP A 174 -11.74 12.43 18.74
C ASP A 174 -10.89 12.93 19.90
N THR A 175 -9.60 12.59 19.91
CA THR A 175 -8.66 13.07 20.92
C THR A 175 -8.54 14.59 20.90
N TYR A 176 -8.42 15.19 19.71
CA TYR A 176 -8.33 16.63 19.53
C TYR A 176 -9.60 17.34 20.04
N ALA A 177 -10.78 16.81 19.72
CA ALA A 177 -12.06 17.31 20.20
C ALA A 177 -12.20 17.18 21.73
N ALA A 178 -11.77 16.05 22.30
CA ALA A 178 -11.78 15.82 23.74
C ALA A 178 -10.86 16.80 24.49
N VAL A 179 -9.66 17.07 23.95
CA VAL A 179 -8.73 18.06 24.51
C VAL A 179 -9.32 19.47 24.43
N ALA A 180 -9.97 19.83 23.31
CA ALA A 180 -10.71 21.08 23.21
C ALA A 180 -11.84 21.19 24.23
N GLY A 181 -12.57 20.09 24.48
CA GLY A 181 -13.55 20.00 25.57
C GLY A 181 -12.94 20.27 26.94
N ALA A 182 -11.83 19.59 27.26
CA ALA A 182 -11.14 19.75 28.54
C ALA A 182 -10.59 21.17 28.76
N VAL A 183 -10.11 21.84 27.71
CA VAL A 183 -9.70 23.25 27.77
C VAL A 183 -10.89 24.16 28.09
N ARG A 184 -12.06 23.91 27.50
CA ARG A 184 -13.28 24.68 27.80
C ARG A 184 -13.73 24.49 29.25
N GLU A 185 -13.58 23.29 29.80
CA GLU A 185 -13.88 23.00 31.20
C GLU A 185 -12.90 23.68 32.17
N LEU A 186 -11.62 23.76 31.83
CA LEU A 186 -10.59 24.45 32.62
C LEU A 186 -10.81 25.97 32.68
N PHE A 187 -11.33 26.57 31.61
CA PHE A 187 -11.52 28.01 31.50
C PHE A 187 -12.98 28.35 31.16
N PRO A 188 -13.93 28.07 32.09
CA PRO A 188 -15.34 28.24 31.80
C PRO A 188 -15.66 29.71 31.54
N ARG A 189 -16.41 29.98 30.46
CA ARG A 189 -16.85 31.32 30.02
C ARG A 189 -15.74 32.29 29.57
N ASP A 190 -14.47 31.88 29.54
CA ASP A 190 -13.36 32.69 29.00
C ASP A 190 -13.03 32.25 27.57
N ARG A 191 -13.88 32.63 26.62
CA ARG A 191 -13.74 32.24 25.21
C ARG A 191 -12.44 32.75 24.58
N GLN A 192 -12.05 33.98 24.90
CA GLN A 192 -10.81 34.57 24.40
C GLN A 192 -9.59 33.73 24.80
N ARG A 193 -9.57 33.22 26.03
CA ARG A 193 -8.51 32.32 26.49
C ARG A 193 -8.58 30.94 25.85
N GLN A 194 -9.77 30.39 25.64
CA GLN A 194 -9.95 29.10 24.97
C GLN A 194 -9.41 29.12 23.53
N ASP A 195 -9.70 30.20 22.79
CA ASP A 195 -9.33 30.33 21.38
C ASP A 195 -7.80 30.42 21.19
N VAL A 196 -7.03 30.89 22.19
CA VAL A 196 -5.55 30.93 22.12
C VAL A 196 -4.92 29.55 21.98
N PHE A 197 -5.59 28.49 22.45
CA PHE A 197 -5.06 27.13 22.40
C PHE A 197 -5.25 26.45 21.04
N PHE A 198 -6.10 27.00 20.15
CA PHE A 198 -6.47 26.35 18.90
C PHE A 198 -6.37 27.33 17.74
N ASP A 199 -5.46 27.05 16.82
CA ASP A 199 -5.24 27.93 15.67
C ASP A 199 -6.34 27.79 14.61
N GLU A 200 -6.75 28.92 14.04
CA GLU A 200 -7.58 28.96 12.84
C GLU A 200 -6.67 28.91 11.61
N VAL A 201 -6.40 27.69 11.12
CA VAL A 201 -5.59 27.56 9.89
C VAL A 201 -6.35 28.17 8.71
N THR A 202 -5.94 29.37 8.31
CA THR A 202 -6.30 29.99 7.03
C THR A 202 -5.54 29.23 5.94
N ALA A 203 -6.23 28.37 5.21
CA ALA A 203 -5.61 27.64 4.12
C ALA A 203 -5.27 28.61 2.96
N PRO A 204 -4.06 28.60 2.39
CA PRO A 204 -3.94 28.93 0.99
C PRO A 204 -4.79 27.89 0.23
N ARG A 205 -5.72 28.39 -0.57
CA ARG A 205 -6.64 27.61 -1.41
C ARG A 205 -5.80 26.87 -2.46
N SER A 206 -5.24 25.70 -2.13
CA SER A 206 -4.75 24.78 -3.14
C SER A 206 -5.94 23.97 -3.63
N GLU A 207 -6.57 24.48 -4.69
CA GLU A 207 -7.36 23.68 -5.61
C GLU A 207 -6.48 22.55 -6.14
N ALA A 208 -6.70 21.36 -5.62
CA ALA A 208 -6.48 20.08 -6.28
C ALA A 208 -7.25 19.09 -5.42
N ASP A 209 -8.55 18.99 -5.67
CA ASP A 209 -9.23 17.72 -5.47
C ASP A 209 -8.35 16.66 -6.14
N ASP A 210 -7.92 15.68 -5.33
CA ASP A 210 -7.43 14.41 -5.83
C ASP A 210 -8.57 13.76 -6.61
N ASP A 211 -8.76 14.17 -7.87
CA ASP A 211 -9.31 13.31 -8.91
C ASP A 211 -8.32 12.16 -9.05
N GLU A 212 -8.55 11.11 -8.25
CA GLU A 212 -7.93 9.81 -8.40
C GLU A 212 -8.20 9.36 -9.86
N PRO A 213 -7.19 9.30 -10.75
CA PRO A 213 -7.44 8.78 -12.07
C PRO A 213 -7.71 7.29 -11.90
N ASP A 214 -8.96 6.91 -12.16
CA ASP A 214 -9.42 5.53 -12.31
C ASP A 214 -8.38 4.79 -13.15
N ALA A 215 -7.68 3.84 -12.52
CA ALA A 215 -6.60 3.13 -13.18
C ALA A 215 -7.19 2.41 -14.40
N PRO A 216 -6.65 2.60 -15.63
CA PRO A 216 -7.14 1.82 -16.75
C PRO A 216 -6.83 0.36 -16.47
N ALA A 217 -7.89 -0.45 -16.41
CA ALA A 217 -7.79 -1.89 -16.42
C ALA A 217 -7.04 -2.33 -17.68
N ALA A 218 -5.84 -2.87 -17.50
CA ALA A 218 -5.12 -3.69 -18.48
C ALA A 218 -4.14 -4.62 -17.75
#